data_AF-A0A1V6JTL7-F1
#
_entry.id   AF-A0A1V6JTL7-F1
#
_cell.length_a   1.000
_cell.length_b   1.000
_cell.length_c   1.000
_cell.angle_alpha   90.00
_cell.angle_beta   90.00
_cell.angle_gamma   90.00
#
_symmetry.space_group_name_H-M   'P 1'
#
loop_
_entity.id
_entity.type
_entity.pdbx_description
1 polymer ?
#
loop_
_entity_poly.entity_id
_entity_poly.type
_entity_poly.pdbx_seq_one_letter_code
_entity_poly.pdbx_strand_id
1 'polypeptide(L)'
;MIAGGDGYRADEVRDLARTLLPDDRVRFTGYVDGEMLSSLYAHAAAYLQASLHEGFGLPVAEAALLGLPVAAADNSAISELFSGLYEPFETGVPESAADAMEKVLHRRRRTPDDPTVIRKLDGLTWSNCAALTASAFESVLKRSS
;
A
#
# COMPACT_ATOMS: atom_id res chain seq x y z
N MET A 1 14.06 0.28 2.70
CA MET A 1 14.18 0.24 1.23
C MET A 1 13.04 1.05 0.65
N ILE A 2 13.25 1.72 -0.47
CA ILE A 2 12.20 2.38 -1.26
C ILE A 2 12.17 1.67 -2.61
N ALA A 3 11.04 1.05 -2.91
CA ALA A 3 10.85 0.27 -4.13
C ALA A 3 9.85 0.95 -5.06
N GLY A 4 10.15 0.95 -6.35
CA GLY A 4 9.41 1.68 -7.37
C GLY A 4 10.34 2.37 -8.35
N GLY A 5 9.89 2.46 -9.60
CA GLY A 5 10.59 3.23 -10.63
C GLY A 5 10.60 4.73 -10.32
N ASP A 6 11.40 5.46 -11.08
CA ASP A 6 11.47 6.91 -10.95
C ASP A 6 10.14 7.54 -11.35
N GLY A 7 9.66 8.44 -10.49
CA GLY A 7 8.42 9.16 -10.67
C GLY A 7 8.57 10.63 -10.30
N TYR A 8 7.44 11.27 -10.03
CA TYR A 8 7.41 12.66 -9.62
C TYR A 8 8.32 12.91 -8.41
N ARG A 9 9.26 13.87 -8.56
CA ARG A 9 10.22 14.30 -7.51
C ARG A 9 11.16 13.21 -6.98
N ALA A 10 11.40 12.15 -7.74
CA ALA A 10 12.30 11.06 -7.31
C ALA A 10 13.72 11.56 -6.95
N ASP A 11 14.26 12.53 -7.71
CA ASP A 11 15.58 13.09 -7.46
C ASP A 11 15.61 13.94 -6.19
N GLU A 12 14.58 14.74 -5.93
CA GLU A 12 14.47 15.50 -4.68
C GLU A 12 14.43 14.57 -3.46
N VAL A 13 13.72 13.45 -3.54
CA VAL A 13 13.68 12.46 -2.46
C VAL A 13 15.05 11.80 -2.26
N ARG A 14 15.77 11.49 -3.34
CA ARG A 14 17.12 10.93 -3.26
C ARG A 14 18.12 11.91 -2.66
N ASP A 15 18.08 13.17 -3.08
CA ASP A 15 18.95 14.20 -2.56
C ASP A 15 18.66 14.51 -1.09
N LEU A 16 17.37 14.51 -0.70
CA LEU A 16 16.97 14.62 0.70
C LEU A 16 17.50 13.43 1.52
N ALA A 17 17.38 12.20 1.02
CA ALA A 17 17.88 11.01 1.71
C ALA A 17 19.40 11.07 1.91
N ARG A 18 20.16 11.47 0.88
CA ARG A 18 21.62 11.66 0.97
C ARG A 18 22.02 12.76 1.95
N THR A 19 21.20 13.80 2.08
CA THR A 19 21.47 14.94 2.96
C THR A 19 21.17 14.62 4.43
N LEU A 20 20.07 13.91 4.68
CA LEU A 20 19.56 13.69 6.04
C LEU A 20 20.06 12.41 6.69
N LEU A 21 20.49 11.42 5.91
CA LEU A 21 20.77 10.07 6.40
C LEU A 21 22.13 9.56 5.89
N PRO A 22 22.79 8.68 6.66
CA PRO A 22 23.94 7.94 6.15
C PRO A 22 23.58 7.08 4.92
N ASP A 23 24.55 6.92 4.01
CA ASP A 23 24.39 6.26 2.70
C ASP A 23 23.80 4.83 2.77
N ASP A 24 23.93 4.13 3.90
CA ASP A 24 23.52 2.74 4.05
C ASP A 24 22.10 2.56 4.60
N ARG A 25 21.44 3.65 5.04
CA ARG A 25 20.10 3.60 5.67
C ARG A 25 18.96 3.53 4.67
N VAL A 26 19.15 4.08 3.47
CA VAL A 26 18.14 4.10 2.40
C VAL A 26 18.69 3.45 1.15
N ARG A 27 17.98 2.43 0.66
CA ARG A 27 18.28 1.79 -0.62
C ARG A 27 17.09 1.99 -1.56
N PHE A 28 17.36 2.62 -2.69
CA PHE A 28 16.40 2.79 -3.79
C PHE A 28 16.60 1.63 -4.77
N THR A 29 15.58 0.82 -4.99
CA THR A 29 15.70 -0.36 -5.87
C THR A 29 15.48 0.00 -7.35
N GLY A 30 14.84 1.13 -7.63
CA GLY A 30 14.23 1.39 -8.92
C GLY A 30 13.05 0.45 -9.18
N TYR A 31 12.71 0.28 -10.46
CA TYR A 31 11.69 -0.69 -10.86
C TYR A 31 12.10 -2.11 -10.46
N VAL A 32 11.14 -2.85 -9.91
CA VAL A 32 11.28 -4.26 -9.54
C VAL A 32 10.15 -5.05 -10.19
N ASP A 33 10.44 -6.27 -10.62
CA ASP A 33 9.41 -7.18 -11.12
C ASP A 33 8.55 -7.75 -9.99
N GLY A 34 7.52 -8.52 -10.35
CA GLY A 34 6.58 -9.09 -9.38
C GLY A 34 7.21 -10.09 -8.41
N GLU A 35 8.23 -10.84 -8.85
CA GLU A 35 8.93 -11.81 -8.00
C GLU A 35 9.75 -11.07 -6.94
N MET A 36 10.53 -10.07 -7.35
CA MET A 36 11.30 -9.23 -6.45
C MET A 36 10.39 -8.43 -5.51
N LEU A 37 9.29 -7.86 -6.01
CA LEU A 37 8.32 -7.14 -5.18
C LEU A 37 7.72 -8.06 -4.10
N SER A 38 7.35 -9.28 -4.47
CA SER A 38 6.85 -10.29 -3.52
C SER A 38 7.91 -10.63 -2.47
N SER A 39 9.17 -10.78 -2.89
CA SER A 39 10.29 -10.99 -1.97
C SER A 39 10.48 -9.82 -1.01
N LEU A 40 10.38 -8.58 -1.48
CA LEU A 40 10.48 -7.39 -0.63
C LEU A 40 9.40 -7.37 0.45
N TYR A 41 8.13 -7.62 0.09
CA TYR A 41 7.06 -7.72 1.08
C TYR A 41 7.28 -8.87 2.08
N ALA A 42 7.76 -10.03 1.61
CA ALA A 42 8.00 -11.20 2.46
C ALA A 42 9.12 -10.97 3.50
N HIS A 43 10.11 -10.14 3.18
CA HIS A 43 11.27 -9.89 4.05
C HIS A 43 11.23 -8.55 4.79
N ALA A 44 10.34 -7.62 4.43
CA ALA A 44 10.18 -6.35 5.12
C ALA A 44 9.71 -6.53 6.58
N ALA A 45 10.07 -5.61 7.48
CA ALA A 45 9.51 -5.61 8.83
C ALA A 45 8.12 -4.96 8.88
N ALA A 46 7.91 -3.93 8.06
CA ALA A 46 6.65 -3.21 7.89
C ALA A 46 6.59 -2.54 6.50
N TYR A 47 5.40 -2.13 6.08
CA TYR A 47 5.14 -1.33 4.88
C TYR A 47 4.66 0.08 5.25
N LEU A 48 5.11 1.09 4.51
CA LEU A 48 4.70 2.48 4.67
C LEU A 48 4.09 3.01 3.37
N GLN A 49 2.81 3.39 3.41
CA GLN A 49 2.13 4.10 2.33
C GLN A 49 1.99 5.59 2.69
N ALA A 50 2.91 6.42 2.19
CA ALA A 50 2.97 7.87 2.47
C ALA A 50 2.46 8.77 1.33
N SER A 51 1.59 8.23 0.48
CA SER A 51 0.95 8.97 -0.61
C SER A 51 -0.05 10.00 -0.10
N LEU A 52 -0.02 11.22 -0.67
CA LEU A 52 -0.99 12.28 -0.38
C LEU A 52 -2.40 11.94 -0.88
N HIS A 53 -2.49 11.24 -2.02
CA HIS A 53 -3.75 10.83 -2.65
C HIS A 53 -3.60 9.42 -3.20
N GLU A 54 -4.63 8.60 -3.01
CA GLU A 54 -4.70 7.25 -3.55
C GLU A 54 -6.06 7.01 -4.20
N GLY A 55 -6.04 6.30 -5.33
CA GLY A 55 -7.27 5.92 -6.04
C GLY A 55 -7.89 4.64 -5.47
N PHE A 56 -7.05 3.69 -5.07
CA PHE A 56 -7.50 2.41 -4.52
C PHE A 56 -6.60 1.90 -3.39
N GLY A 57 -5.28 2.02 -3.52
CA GLY A 57 -4.33 1.51 -2.52
C GLY A 57 -4.00 0.01 -2.66
N LEU A 58 -3.79 -0.46 -3.90
CA LEU A 58 -3.35 -1.85 -4.16
C LEU A 58 -2.14 -2.28 -3.30
N PRO A 59 -1.10 -1.46 -3.10
CA PRO A 59 0.03 -1.85 -2.26
C PRO A 59 -0.34 -2.13 -0.79
N VAL A 60 -1.35 -1.43 -0.25
CA VAL A 60 -1.86 -1.68 1.11
C VAL A 60 -2.57 -3.04 1.16
N ALA A 61 -3.38 -3.37 0.15
CA ALA A 61 -4.02 -4.67 0.04
C ALA A 61 -3.00 -5.80 -0.10
N GLU A 62 -1.99 -5.65 -0.96
CA GLU A 62 -0.90 -6.61 -1.15
C GLU A 62 -0.13 -6.87 0.15
N ALA A 63 0.29 -5.81 0.84
CA ALA A 63 0.99 -5.92 2.11
C ALA A 63 0.14 -6.62 3.18
N ALA A 64 -1.15 -6.26 3.28
CA ALA A 64 -2.07 -6.87 4.22
C ALA A 64 -2.31 -8.37 3.94
N LEU A 65 -2.43 -8.78 2.67
CA LEU A 65 -2.55 -10.19 2.25
C LEU A 65 -1.31 -11.02 2.63
N LEU A 66 -0.13 -10.40 2.56
CA LEU A 66 1.14 -11.02 2.97
C LEU A 66 1.39 -10.92 4.48
N GLY A 67 0.40 -10.44 5.23
CA GLY A 67 0.44 -10.28 6.68
C GLY A 67 1.43 -9.25 7.18
N LEU A 68 1.98 -8.41 6.31
CA LEU A 68 2.96 -7.38 6.66
C LEU A 68 2.26 -6.25 7.44
N PRO A 69 2.77 -5.83 8.62
CA PRO A 69 2.25 -4.67 9.30
C PRO A 69 2.33 -3.42 8.41
N VAL A 70 1.23 -2.70 8.28
CA VAL A 70 1.11 -1.52 7.42
C VAL A 70 0.93 -0.26 8.25
N ALA A 71 1.70 0.79 7.96
CA ALA A 71 1.37 2.16 8.30
C ALA A 71 0.95 2.90 7.01
N ALA A 72 -0.15 3.63 7.03
CA ALA A 72 -0.63 4.35 5.84
C ALA A 72 -1.24 5.71 6.20
N ALA A 73 -1.06 6.66 5.29
CA ALA A 73 -1.72 7.95 5.36
C ALA A 73 -3.24 7.76 5.38
N ASP A 74 -3.91 8.37 6.35
CA ASP A 74 -5.36 8.22 6.52
C ASP A 74 -6.12 9.11 5.52
N ASN A 75 -6.22 8.64 4.28
CA ASN A 75 -6.90 9.31 3.17
C ASN A 75 -8.11 8.49 2.67
N SER A 76 -9.01 9.13 1.91
CA SER A 76 -10.36 8.62 1.64
C SER A 76 -10.42 7.16 1.20
N ALA A 77 -9.72 6.77 0.13
CA ALA A 77 -9.77 5.42 -0.41
C ALA A 77 -9.19 4.39 0.58
N ILE A 78 -8.10 4.73 1.26
CA ILE A 78 -7.45 3.84 2.21
C ILE A 78 -8.30 3.63 3.46
N SER A 79 -8.88 4.70 4.03
CA SER A 79 -9.75 4.61 5.21
C SER A 79 -11.02 3.81 4.93
N GLU A 80 -11.64 4.03 3.77
CA GLU A 80 -12.86 3.34 3.35
C GLU A 80 -12.60 1.83 3.18
N LEU A 81 -11.60 1.48 2.38
CA LEU A 81 -11.36 0.09 1.97
C LEU A 81 -10.59 -0.71 3.01
N PHE A 82 -9.60 -0.13 3.69
CA PHE A 82 -8.62 -0.89 4.48
C PHE A 82 -8.61 -0.56 5.96
N SER A 83 -9.59 0.19 6.48
CA SER A 83 -9.74 0.45 7.92
C SER A 83 -9.59 -0.83 8.76
N GLY A 84 -8.71 -0.78 9.76
CA GLY A 84 -8.39 -1.93 10.61
C GLY A 84 -7.29 -2.86 10.08
N LEU A 85 -6.78 -2.64 8.86
CA LEU A 85 -5.62 -3.36 8.31
C LEU A 85 -4.30 -2.62 8.46
N TYR A 86 -4.32 -1.31 8.73
CA TYR A 86 -3.14 -0.46 8.86
C TYR A 86 -3.18 0.39 10.15
N GLU A 87 -2.03 0.93 10.54
CA GLU A 87 -1.92 2.04 11.48
C GLU A 87 -2.03 3.38 10.72
N PRO A 88 -3.04 4.22 11.01
CA PRO A 88 -3.20 5.50 10.35
C PRO A 88 -2.19 6.53 10.83
N PHE A 89 -1.81 7.45 9.94
CA PHE A 89 -1.10 8.67 10.29
C PHE A 89 -1.58 9.87 9.48
N GLU A 90 -1.28 11.07 9.98
CA GLU A 90 -1.66 12.33 9.37
C GLU A 90 -0.77 12.69 8.18
N THR A 91 -1.40 13.04 7.06
CA THR A 91 -0.70 13.44 5.84
C THR A 91 0.00 14.78 6.02
N GLY A 92 1.27 14.88 5.60
CA GLY A 92 2.04 16.12 5.71
C GLY A 92 2.66 16.37 7.08
N VAL A 93 2.51 15.44 8.03
CA VAL A 93 3.12 15.48 9.36
C VAL A 93 4.09 14.30 9.52
N PRO A 94 5.39 14.46 9.20
CA PRO A 94 6.37 13.37 9.23
C PRO A 94 6.46 12.65 10.58
N GLU A 95 6.28 13.36 11.68
CA GLU A 95 6.29 12.82 13.05
C GLU A 95 5.14 11.83 13.24
N SER A 96 3.96 12.12 12.69
CA SER A 96 2.80 11.20 12.76
C SER A 96 3.11 9.89 12.02
N ALA A 97 3.77 9.98 10.86
CA ALA A 97 4.20 8.79 10.11
C ALA A 97 5.28 7.99 10.85
N ALA A 98 6.21 8.67 11.52
CA ALA A 98 7.24 8.04 12.33
C ALA A 98 6.63 7.27 13.52
N ASP A 99 5.70 7.88 14.26
CA ASP A 99 5.00 7.25 15.38
C ASP A 99 4.21 6.02 14.91
N ALA A 100 3.51 6.12 13.77
CA ALA A 100 2.79 4.98 13.19
C ALA A 100 3.76 3.86 12.79
N MET A 101 4.91 4.21 12.20
CA MET A 101 5.96 3.25 11.84
C MET A 101 6.52 2.52 13.06
N GLU A 102 6.82 3.24 14.14
CA GLU A 102 7.31 2.64 15.39
C GLU A 102 6.30 1.62 15.94
N LYS A 103 5.01 1.98 15.98
CA LYS A 103 3.95 1.05 16.42
C LYS A 103 3.90 -0.22 15.56
N VAL A 104 3.98 -0.11 14.24
CA VAL A 104 3.87 -1.29 13.35
C VAL A 104 5.12 -2.15 13.35
N LEU A 105 6.30 -1.59 13.61
CA LEU A 105 7.55 -2.35 13.77
C LEU A 105 7.50 -3.30 14.99
N HIS A 106 6.67 -2.99 15.99
CA HIS A 106 6.44 -3.85 17.15
C HIS A 106 5.27 -4.83 16.97
N ARG A 107 4.55 -4.78 15.85
CA ARG A 107 3.45 -5.71 15.56
C ARG A 107 3.99 -7.02 14.98
N ARG A 108 3.35 -8.13 15.38
CA ARG A 108 3.55 -9.40 14.69
C ARG A 108 2.87 -9.33 13.32
N ARG A 109 3.45 -10.04 12.35
CA ARG A 109 2.79 -10.29 11.07
C ARG A 109 1.43 -10.96 11.32
N ARG A 110 0.42 -10.54 10.55
CA ARG A 110 -0.87 -11.24 10.51
C ARG A 110 -0.66 -12.58 9.83
N THR A 111 -1.51 -13.54 10.19
CA THR A 111 -1.55 -14.82 9.50
C THR A 111 -2.41 -14.71 8.24
N PRO A 112 -2.18 -15.56 7.23
CA PRO A 112 -3.00 -15.56 6.00
C PRO A 112 -4.51 -15.78 6.25
N ASP A 113 -4.86 -16.38 7.39
CA ASP A 113 -6.23 -16.64 7.84
C ASP A 113 -6.79 -15.54 8.76
N ASP A 114 -6.15 -14.36 8.85
CA ASP A 114 -6.66 -13.25 9.64
C ASP A 114 -8.07 -12.85 9.17
N PRO A 115 -9.09 -12.94 10.04
CA PRO A 115 -10.49 -12.71 9.66
C PRO A 115 -10.75 -11.26 9.24
N THR A 116 -9.93 -10.31 9.70
CA THR A 116 -10.01 -8.90 9.30
C THR A 116 -9.59 -8.74 7.85
N VAL A 117 -8.49 -9.40 7.46
CA VAL A 117 -7.95 -9.40 6.09
C VAL A 117 -8.96 -10.06 5.16
N ILE A 118 -9.41 -11.27 5.51
CA ILE A 118 -10.42 -12.00 4.72
C ILE A 118 -11.65 -11.13 4.53
N ARG A 119 -12.27 -10.62 5.60
CA ARG A 119 -13.50 -9.82 5.49
C ARG A 119 -13.34 -8.57 4.63
N LYS A 120 -12.20 -7.89 4.70
CA LYS A 120 -11.98 -6.61 4.00
C LYS A 120 -11.61 -6.80 2.55
N LEU A 121 -10.94 -7.90 2.22
CA LEU A 121 -10.44 -8.17 0.87
C LEU A 121 -11.29 -9.22 0.13
N ASP A 122 -12.27 -9.82 0.81
CA ASP A 122 -13.22 -10.73 0.19
C ASP A 122 -13.96 -10.02 -0.95
N GLY A 123 -13.98 -10.69 -2.10
CA GLY A 123 -14.54 -10.16 -3.31
C GLY A 123 -13.77 -9.03 -4.00
N LEU A 124 -12.68 -8.50 -3.42
CA LEU A 124 -11.77 -7.55 -4.08
C LEU A 124 -10.80 -8.27 -5.02
N THR A 125 -11.36 -9.00 -5.97
CA THR A 125 -10.61 -9.76 -6.97
C THR A 125 -10.72 -9.12 -8.35
N TRP A 126 -9.71 -9.34 -9.19
CA TRP A 126 -9.76 -8.93 -10.59
C TRP A 126 -10.93 -9.58 -11.35
N SER A 127 -11.26 -10.84 -11.03
CA SER A 127 -12.39 -11.53 -11.65
C SER A 127 -13.73 -10.87 -11.31
N ASN A 128 -13.94 -10.46 -10.04
CA ASN A 128 -15.14 -9.74 -9.66
C ASN A 128 -15.20 -8.35 -10.27
N CYS A 129 -14.08 -7.62 -10.26
CA CYS A 129 -13.98 -6.32 -10.93
C CYS A 129 -14.36 -6.43 -12.41
N ALA A 130 -13.77 -7.39 -13.14
CA ALA A 130 -14.06 -7.64 -14.55
C ALA A 130 -15.55 -7.98 -14.79
N ALA A 131 -16.14 -8.86 -13.96
CA ALA A 131 -17.54 -9.24 -14.09
C ALA A 131 -18.50 -8.05 -13.85
N LEU A 132 -18.22 -7.22 -12.85
CA LEU A 132 -19.00 -6.01 -12.55
C LEU A 132 -18.88 -4.98 -13.68
N THR A 133 -17.68 -4.75 -14.20
CA THR A 133 -17.44 -3.85 -15.33
C THR A 133 -18.19 -4.33 -16.58
N ALA A 134 -18.13 -5.61 -16.90
CA ALA A 134 -18.87 -6.19 -18.03
C ALA A 134 -20.38 -6.00 -17.88
N SER A 135 -20.92 -6.28 -16.69
CA SER A 135 -22.35 -6.10 -16.37
C SER A 135 -22.79 -4.64 -16.54
N ALA A 136 -21.95 -3.68 -16.13
CA ALA A 136 -22.23 -2.26 -16.30
C ALA A 136 -22.33 -1.87 -17.78
N PHE A 137 -21.40 -2.35 -18.62
CA PHE A 137 -21.45 -2.10 -20.07
C PHE A 137 -22.68 -2.71 -20.74
N GLU A 138 -23.02 -3.95 -20.40
CA GLU A 138 -24.23 -4.61 -20.92
C GLU A 138 -25.51 -3.84 -20.54
N SER A 139 -25.56 -3.26 -19.34
CA SER A 139 -26.73 -2.52 -18.86
C SER A 139 -27.00 -1.24 -19.66
N VAL A 140 -25.94 -0.59 -20.17
CA VAL A 140 -26.06 0.60 -21.01
C VAL A 140 -26.55 0.21 -22.41
N LEU A 141 -26.00 -0.87 -22.99
CA LEU A 141 -26.41 -1.36 -24.31
C LEU A 141 -27.89 -1.74 -24.36
N LYS A 142 -28.40 -2.40 -23.30
CA LYS A 142 -29.82 -2.80 -23.19
C LYS A 142 -30.78 -1.61 -23.02
N ARG A 143 -30.31 -0.43 -22.58
CA ARG A 143 -31.14 0.78 -22.43
C ARG A 143 -31.24 1.62 -23.71
N SER A 144 -30.42 1.31 -24.71
CA SER A 144 -30.41 1.98 -26.02
C SER A 144 -31.17 1.21 -27.10
N SER A 145 -31.86 0.13 -26.72
CA SER A 145 -32.75 -0.69 -27.57
C SER A 145 -34.21 -0.50 -27.15
#